data_AF-A0A7V6D1T2-F1
#
_entry.id   AF-A0A7V6D1T2-F1
#
_cell.length_a   1.000
_cell.length_b   1.000
_cell.length_c   1.000
_cell.angle_alpha   90.00
_cell.angle_beta   90.00
_cell.angle_gamma   90.00
#
_symmetry.space_group_name_H-M   'P 1'
#
loop_
_entity.id
_entity.type
_entity.pdbx_description
1 polymer ?
#
loop_
_entity_poly.entity_id
_entity_poly.type
_entity_poly.pdbx_seq_one_letter_code
_entity_poly.pdbx_strand_id
1 'polypeptide(L)'
;MLIVTGHARDELGRADFNELVMSGPSVYFEKPVKPHSYVAAVRKLLGMEPWEPSRPETETEELRRELEQALRDADRVALERRALEALRRKP
;
A
#
# COMPACT_ATOMS: atom_id res chain seq x y z
N MET A 1 -19.11 3.76 -9.47
CA MET A 1 -19.22 2.29 -9.62
C MET A 1 -17.80 1.70 -9.72
N LEU A 2 -17.55 0.51 -9.17
CA LEU A 2 -16.25 -0.18 -9.27
C LEU A 2 -16.44 -1.52 -10.00
N ILE A 3 -15.64 -1.76 -11.04
CA ILE A 3 -15.74 -2.96 -11.88
C ILE A 3 -14.39 -3.67 -11.89
N VAL A 4 -14.42 -4.99 -11.68
CA VAL A 4 -13.23 -5.85 -11.74
C VAL A 4 -13.50 -6.99 -12.72
N THR A 5 -12.69 -7.12 -13.78
CA THR A 5 -12.82 -8.21 -14.78
C THR A 5 -11.49 -8.90 -15.02
N GLY A 6 -11.54 -10.15 -15.49
CA GLY A 6 -10.34 -10.92 -15.86
C GLY A 6 -9.83 -10.61 -17.27
N HIS A 7 -10.65 -9.98 -18.10
CA HIS A 7 -10.48 -9.92 -19.54
C HIS A 7 -10.98 -8.57 -20.03
N ALA A 8 -10.14 -7.54 -19.89
CA ALA A 8 -10.59 -6.17 -20.07
C ALA A 8 -10.59 -5.70 -21.52
N ARG A 9 -9.61 -6.21 -22.25
CA ARG A 9 -9.15 -5.66 -23.53
C ARG A 9 -9.15 -6.69 -24.65
N ASP A 10 -9.57 -7.92 -24.35
CA ASP A 10 -9.73 -8.97 -25.35
C ASP A 10 -11.15 -8.97 -25.92
N GLU A 11 -11.34 -9.75 -26.99
CA GLU A 11 -12.59 -9.79 -27.76
C GLU A 11 -13.79 -10.28 -26.93
N LEU A 12 -13.53 -10.96 -25.81
CA LEU A 12 -14.56 -11.49 -24.90
C LEU A 12 -15.13 -10.43 -23.96
N GLY A 13 -14.35 -9.45 -23.50
CA GLY A 13 -14.80 -8.44 -22.52
C GLY A 13 -14.89 -7.00 -23.04
N ARG A 14 -14.41 -6.71 -24.26
CA ARG A 14 -14.32 -5.35 -24.79
C ARG A 14 -15.68 -4.70 -25.07
N ALA A 15 -16.68 -5.49 -25.47
CA ALA A 15 -18.03 -4.99 -25.72
C ALA A 15 -18.72 -4.54 -24.42
N ASP A 16 -18.74 -5.42 -23.41
CA ASP A 16 -19.28 -5.13 -22.08
C ASP A 16 -18.52 -3.98 -21.40
N PHE A 17 -17.20 -3.89 -21.61
CA PHE A 17 -16.38 -2.78 -21.10
C PHE A 17 -16.83 -1.43 -21.65
N ASN A 18 -17.03 -1.32 -22.97
CA ASN A 18 -17.43 -0.05 -23.58
C ASN A 18 -18.83 0.39 -23.14
N GLU A 19 -19.75 -0.55 -22.94
CA GLU A 19 -21.10 -0.27 -22.42
C GLU A 19 -21.04 0.25 -20.97
N LEU A 20 -20.22 -0.38 -20.12
CA LEU A 20 -20.04 0.00 -18.73
C LEU A 20 -19.35 1.38 -18.56
N VAL A 21 -18.39 1.73 -19.42
CA VAL A 21 -17.70 3.03 -19.36
C VAL A 21 -18.62 4.20 -19.75
N MET A 22 -19.64 3.96 -20.57
CA MET A 22 -20.61 4.98 -21.00
C MET A 22 -21.62 5.37 -19.89
N SER A 23 -21.69 4.61 -18.79
CA SER A 23 -22.70 4.77 -17.72
C SER A 23 -22.30 5.70 -16.56
N GLY A 24 -21.11 6.31 -16.60
CA GLY A 24 -20.67 7.33 -15.63
C GLY A 24 -19.24 7.12 -15.10
N PRO A 25 -18.83 7.88 -14.06
CA PRO A 25 -17.50 7.77 -13.46
C PRO A 25 -17.31 6.40 -12.80
N SER A 26 -16.75 5.48 -13.59
CA SER A 26 -16.52 4.09 -13.22
C SER A 26 -15.03 3.86 -13.02
N VAL A 27 -14.66 3.33 -11.85
CA VAL A 27 -13.30 2.84 -11.61
C VAL A 27 -13.23 1.40 -12.09
N TYR A 28 -12.16 1.06 -12.79
CA TYR A 28 -12.02 -0.20 -13.49
C TYR A 28 -10.70 -0.89 -13.20
N PHE A 29 -10.75 -2.22 -12.97
CA PHE A 29 -9.57 -3.06 -12.81
C PHE A 29 -9.62 -4.31 -13.67
N GLU A 30 -8.48 -4.63 -14.29
CA GLU A 30 -8.19 -5.93 -14.90
C GLU A 30 -7.45 -6.80 -13.88
N LYS A 31 -7.83 -8.08 -13.76
CA LYS A 31 -7.11 -9.02 -12.90
C LYS A 31 -5.72 -9.32 -13.48
N PRO A 32 -4.72 -9.57 -12.60
CA PRO A 32 -4.81 -9.58 -11.14
C PRO A 32 -4.79 -8.17 -10.54
N VAL A 33 -5.66 -7.94 -9.54
CA VAL A 33 -5.77 -6.65 -8.85
C VAL A 33 -4.96 -6.67 -7.55
N LYS A 34 -4.10 -5.67 -7.36
CA LYS A 34 -3.38 -5.49 -6.09
C LYS A 34 -4.36 -5.05 -4.99
N PRO A 35 -4.33 -5.67 -3.78
CA PRO A 35 -5.23 -5.31 -2.69
C PRO A 35 -5.23 -3.82 -2.34
N HIS A 36 -4.05 -3.20 -2.29
CA HIS A 36 -3.91 -1.77 -2.00
C HIS A 36 -4.63 -0.89 -3.03
N SER A 37 -4.55 -1.22 -4.32
CA SER A 37 -5.21 -0.47 -5.38
C SER A 37 -6.73 -0.57 -5.29
N TYR A 38 -7.26 -1.75 -4.95
CA TYR A 38 -8.69 -1.95 -4.77
C TYR A 38 -9.25 -1.13 -3.61
N VAL A 39 -8.59 -1.21 -2.44
CA VAL A 39 -9.01 -0.47 -1.24
C VAL A 39 -8.95 1.04 -1.47
N ALA A 40 -7.90 1.53 -2.14
CA ALA A 40 -7.78 2.96 -2.48
C ALA A 40 -8.94 3.44 -3.39
N ALA A 41 -9.34 2.64 -4.38
CA ALA A 41 -10.46 2.95 -5.26
C ALA A 41 -11.80 2.99 -4.51
N VAL A 42 -12.07 2.03 -3.63
CA VAL A 42 -13.30 2.00 -2.82
C VAL A 42 -13.39 3.25 -1.94
N ARG A 43 -12.30 3.63 -1.26
CA ARG A 43 -12.26 4.82 -0.41
C ARG A 43 -12.54 6.11 -1.17
N LYS A 44 -11.92 6.24 -2.35
CA LYS A 44 -12.16 7.38 -3.24
C LYS A 44 -13.62 7.47 -3.66
N LEU A 45 -14.24 6.34 -3.98
CA LEU A 45 -15.67 6.28 -4.33
C LEU A 45 -16.59 6.65 -3.16
N LEU A 46 -16.15 6.39 -1.93
CA LEU A 46 -16.88 6.75 -0.70
C LEU A 46 -16.58 8.19 -0.23
N GLY A 47 -15.79 8.97 -0.97
CA GLY A 47 -15.42 10.35 -0.58
C GLY A 47 -14.55 10.41 0.68
N MET A 48 -13.88 9.31 1.03
CA MET A 48 -12.99 9.26 2.18
C MET A 48 -11.63 9.87 1.82
N GLU A 49 -11.01 10.56 2.77
CA GLU A 49 -9.63 11.03 2.64
C GLU A 49 -8.69 9.89 2.18
N PRO A 50 -7.68 10.19 1.35
CA PRO A 50 -6.69 9.21 0.92
C PRO A 50 -6.17 8.46 2.14
N TRP A 51 -6.20 7.12 2.07
CA TRP A 51 -5.39 6.34 2.99
C TRP A 51 -3.96 6.71 2.64
N GLU A 52 -3.27 7.46 3.49
CA GLU A 52 -1.87 7.15 3.63
C GLU A 52 -1.85 5.71 4.12
N PRO A 53 -1.29 4.76 3.36
CA PRO A 53 -1.00 3.46 3.93
C PRO A 53 -0.23 3.73 5.20
N SER A 54 -0.84 3.43 6.35
CA SER A 54 -0.11 3.18 7.57
C SER A 54 1.01 2.26 7.14
N ARG A 55 2.24 2.80 7.10
CA ARG A 55 3.43 2.18 6.54
C ARG A 55 3.33 0.68 6.86
N PRO A 56 3.23 -0.21 5.85
CA PRO A 56 2.74 -1.57 6.06
C PRO A 56 3.49 -2.14 7.26
N GLU A 57 2.78 -2.76 8.21
CA GLU A 57 3.40 -3.26 9.44
C GLU A 57 4.68 -4.05 9.14
N THR A 58 4.71 -4.73 7.99
CA THR A 58 5.87 -5.33 7.34
C THR A 58 7.11 -4.43 7.26
N GLU A 59 7.03 -3.20 6.76
CA GLU A 59 8.18 -2.27 6.68
C GLU A 59 8.66 -1.84 8.07
N THR A 60 7.74 -1.71 9.04
CA THR A 60 8.13 -1.37 10.43
C THR A 60 8.82 -2.58 11.10
N GLU A 61 8.31 -3.79 10.86
CA GLU A 61 8.90 -5.04 11.34
C GLU A 61 10.25 -5.34 10.67
N GLU A 62 10.39 -5.03 9.37
CA GLU A 62 11.66 -5.12 8.64
C GLU A 62 12.69 -4.15 9.21
N LEU A 63 12.31 -2.90 9.45
CA LEU A 63 13.17 -1.91 10.10
C LEU A 63 13.57 -2.33 11.52
N ARG A 64 12.65 -2.93 12.30
CA ARG A 64 12.95 -3.48 13.62
C ARG A 64 13.99 -4.61 13.53
N ARG A 65 13.82 -5.54 12.59
CA ARG A 65 14.77 -6.65 12.37
C ARG A 65 16.14 -6.17 11.92
N GLU A 66 16.19 -5.21 11.00
CA GLU A 66 17.44 -4.63 10.52
C GLU A 66 18.18 -3.92 11.66
N LEU A 67 17.45 -3.19 12.50
CA LEU A 67 18.00 -2.54 13.68
C LEU A 67 18.52 -3.58 14.70
N GLU A 68 17.75 -4.63 15.02
CA GLU A 68 18.20 -5.71 15.89
C GLU A 68 19.46 -6.41 15.39
N GLN A 69 19.60 -6.55 14.07
CA GLN A 69 20.78 -7.15 13.48
C GLN A 69 21.99 -6.22 13.55
N ALA A 70 21.82 -4.93 13.26
CA ALA A 70 22.89 -3.94 13.38
C ALA A 70 23.35 -3.74 14.84
N LEU A 71 22.44 -3.87 15.81
CA LEU A 71 22.75 -3.71 17.24
C LEU A 71 23.56 -4.88 17.82
N ARG A 72 23.53 -6.07 17.21
CA ARG A 72 24.25 -7.26 17.72
C ARG A 72 25.77 -7.07 17.73
N ASP A 73 26.30 -6.38 16.72
CA ASP A 73 27.75 -6.18 16.53
C ASP A 73 28.20 -4.77 16.95
N ALA A 74 27.28 -3.95 17.47
CA ALA A 74 27.57 -2.56 17.83
C ALA A 74 28.35 -2.47 19.15
N ASP A 75 29.38 -1.60 19.18
CA ASP A 75 30.14 -1.33 20.39
C ASP A 75 29.34 -0.48 21.41
N ARG A 76 29.82 -0.45 22.66
CA ARG A 76 29.17 0.27 23.77
C ARG A 76 28.92 1.75 23.46
N VAL A 77 29.84 2.39 22.73
CA VAL A 77 29.74 3.83 22.41
C VAL A 77 28.64 4.06 21.37
N ALA A 78 28.52 3.18 20.38
CA ALA A 78 27.46 3.22 19.36
C ALA A 78 26.07 2.98 19.98
N LEU A 79 25.96 2.03 20.91
CA LEU A 79 24.71 1.73 21.62
C LEU A 79 24.26 2.89 22.53
N GLU A 80 25.15 3.43 23.35
CA GLU A 80 24.82 4.49 24.31
C GLU A 80 24.59 5.85 23.63
N ARG A 81 25.48 6.28 22.72
CA ARG A 81 25.42 7.64 22.16
C ARG A 81 24.53 7.77 20.94
N ARG A 82 24.40 6.75 20.09
CA ARG A 82 23.69 6.89 18.81
C ARG A 82 22.34 6.20 18.82
N ALA A 83 22.26 4.98 19.30
CA ALA A 83 21.00 4.24 19.32
C ALA A 83 20.05 4.75 20.43
N LEU A 84 20.50 4.78 21.69
CA LEU A 84 19.63 5.18 22.81
C LEU A 84 19.24 6.66 22.79
N GLU A 85 20.13 7.56 22.35
CA GLU A 85 19.81 8.99 22.24
C GLU A 85 18.75 9.24 21.15
N ALA A 86 18.91 8.62 19.97
CA ALA A 86 17.94 8.76 18.88
C ALA A 86 16.56 8.20 19.25
N LEU A 87 16.50 7.06 19.96
CA LEU A 87 15.24 6.44 20.35
C LEU A 87 14.55 7.14 21.55
N ARG A 88 15.31 7.83 22.40
CA ARG A 88 14.76 8.61 23.54
C ARG A 88 14.23 9.97 23.13
N ARG A 89 14.74 10.54 22.05
CA ARG A 89 14.10 11.69 21.38
C ARG A 89 12.86 11.20 20.65
N LYS A 90 11.81 10.86 21.41
CA LYS A 90 10.47 10.67 20.86
C LYS A 90 10.05 11.97 20.14
N PRO A 91 9.45 11.89 18.93
CA PRO A 91 8.68 13.00 18.40
C PRO A 91 7.45 13.30 19.27
#